data_AF-A0A2E9L933-F1
#
_entry.id   AF-A0A2E9L933-F1
#
_cell.length_a   1.000
_cell.length_b   1.000
_cell.length_c   1.000
_cell.angle_alpha   90.00
_cell.angle_beta   90.00
_cell.angle_gamma   90.00
#
_symmetry.space_group_name_H-M   'P 1'
#
loop_
_entity.id
_entity.type
_entity.pdbx_description
1 polymer ?
#
loop_
_entity_poly.entity_id
_entity_poly.type
_entity_poly.pdbx_seq_one_letter_code
_entity_poly.pdbx_strand_id
1 'polypeptide(L)'
;MSASSIASRDWDDVVGNYDGTASSSLGTSTGGVKLLEPQRGFAAFSTTFRYMFREEWRENIDFAKKRQVVLFPLLLTLVTMVTTVGLQFLVGDSAAQSSDMDAKSFTWDQLRFALHLPLLFFSLGMGTFAFRGREAISQRDGNKNHLIAAPAIQPLPNSMAHYAFFVKELVYYALLILTPIILGMALGIILGEFGAITTPLKWSSLPWTWLAMFTT
;
A
#
# COMPACT_ATOMS: atom_id res chain seq x y z
N MET A 1 -26.93 5.91 60.70
CA MET A 1 -25.95 6.30 59.65
C MET A 1 -25.61 5.03 58.88
N SER A 2 -26.08 4.90 57.63
CA SER A 2 -25.80 3.72 56.80
C SER A 2 -24.61 4.04 55.92
N ALA A 3 -23.54 3.25 56.05
CA ALA A 3 -22.32 3.46 55.29
C ALA A 3 -22.49 2.92 53.85
N SER A 4 -22.37 3.81 52.86
CA SER A 4 -22.27 3.42 51.45
C SER A 4 -20.89 2.80 51.20
N SER A 5 -20.84 1.53 50.79
CA SER A 5 -19.62 0.88 50.32
C SER A 5 -19.49 1.03 48.80
N ILE A 6 -18.30 1.40 48.34
CA ILE A 6 -17.95 1.46 46.92
C ILE A 6 -17.01 0.28 46.66
N ALA A 7 -17.40 -0.61 45.76
CA ALA A 7 -16.58 -1.72 45.30
C ALA A 7 -16.35 -1.59 43.79
N SER A 8 -15.11 -1.69 43.37
CA SER A 8 -14.74 -1.83 41.96
C SER A 8 -15.03 -3.26 41.51
N ARG A 9 -15.87 -3.44 40.50
CA ARG A 9 -16.03 -4.74 39.80
C ARG A 9 -15.35 -4.67 38.45
N ASP A 10 -14.78 -5.80 38.04
CA ASP A 10 -14.18 -5.93 36.72
C ASP A 10 -15.29 -6.00 35.66
N TRP A 11 -15.04 -5.45 34.48
CA TRP A 11 -16.07 -5.26 33.45
C TRP A 11 -16.57 -6.60 32.89
N ASP A 12 -15.71 -7.61 32.87
CA ASP A 12 -16.05 -8.95 32.36
C ASP A 12 -17.08 -9.68 33.25
N ASP A 13 -17.08 -9.41 34.56
CA ASP A 13 -18.05 -10.00 35.52
C ASP A 13 -19.48 -9.45 35.34
N VAL A 14 -19.61 -8.24 34.79
CA VAL A 14 -20.91 -7.60 34.56
C VAL A 14 -21.56 -8.12 33.27
N VAL A 15 -20.73 -8.46 32.27
CA VAL A 15 -21.17 -8.92 30.96
C VAL A 15 -21.58 -10.40 31.00
N GLY A 16 -20.90 -11.23 31.82
CA GLY A 16 -21.23 -12.65 31.96
C GLY A 16 -22.64 -12.94 32.50
N ASN A 17 -23.23 -12.00 33.24
CA ASN A 17 -24.58 -12.10 33.81
C ASN A 17 -25.64 -11.32 33.01
N TYR A 18 -25.30 -10.82 31.82
CA TYR A 18 -26.24 -10.06 30.98
C TYR A 18 -27.14 -11.00 30.19
N ASP A 19 -28.11 -11.61 30.87
CA ASP A 19 -29.30 -12.15 30.20
C ASP A 19 -30.08 -10.96 29.63
N GLY A 20 -30.17 -10.88 28.30
CA GLY A 20 -30.76 -9.77 27.53
C GLY A 20 -32.26 -9.50 27.75
N THR A 21 -32.82 -9.95 28.86
CA THR A 21 -34.23 -9.81 29.25
C THR A 21 -34.45 -8.86 30.43
N ALA A 22 -33.42 -8.48 31.18
CA ALA A 22 -33.53 -7.60 32.34
C ALA A 22 -32.87 -6.24 32.10
N SER A 23 -33.57 -5.32 31.44
CA SER A 23 -33.17 -3.91 31.37
C SER A 23 -33.44 -3.23 32.72
N SER A 24 -32.49 -3.29 33.66
CA SER A 24 -32.50 -2.35 34.79
C SER A 24 -32.15 -0.96 34.25
N SER A 25 -33.20 -0.15 34.05
CA SER A 25 -33.09 1.22 33.57
C SER A 25 -32.29 2.04 34.59
N LEU A 26 -31.04 2.38 34.26
CA LEU A 26 -30.14 3.24 35.04
C LEU A 26 -30.53 4.74 35.02
N GLY A 27 -31.78 5.07 34.66
CA GLY A 27 -32.30 6.45 34.71
C GLY A 27 -31.69 7.41 33.67
N THR A 28 -30.81 6.94 32.79
CA THR A 28 -30.22 7.72 31.70
C THR A 28 -30.95 7.39 30.40
N SER A 29 -32.04 8.09 30.10
CA SER A 29 -32.69 7.95 28.80
C SER A 29 -31.83 8.62 27.72
N THR A 30 -31.23 7.83 26.83
CA THR A 30 -30.72 8.34 25.55
C THR A 30 -31.92 8.80 24.74
N GLY A 31 -32.16 10.11 24.65
CA GLY A 31 -33.35 10.69 24.01
C GLY A 31 -33.54 10.32 22.54
N GLY A 32 -34.00 9.10 22.27
CA GLY A 32 -34.17 8.53 20.93
C GLY A 32 -32.88 8.18 20.18
N VAL A 33 -31.70 8.39 20.78
CA VAL A 33 -30.41 8.13 20.12
C VAL A 33 -30.04 6.66 20.29
N LYS A 34 -30.11 5.91 19.18
CA LYS A 34 -29.60 4.53 19.10
C LYS A 34 -28.08 4.57 19.23
N LEU A 35 -27.57 4.30 20.43
CA LEU A 35 -26.13 4.12 20.64
C LEU A 35 -25.70 2.89 19.85
N LEU A 36 -24.92 3.10 18.78
CA LEU A 36 -24.30 2.02 18.05
C LEU A 36 -23.19 1.46 18.95
N GLU A 37 -23.37 0.22 19.42
CA GLU A 37 -22.29 -0.48 20.11
C GLU A 37 -21.04 -0.51 19.23
N PRO A 38 -19.85 -0.34 19.82
CA PRO A 38 -18.61 -0.43 19.05
C PRO A 38 -18.53 -1.81 18.41
N GLN A 39 -18.43 -1.83 17.08
CA GLN A 39 -18.24 -3.05 16.32
C GLN A 39 -16.99 -3.77 16.86
N ARG A 40 -17.07 -5.08 17.08
CA ARG A 40 -15.96 -5.92 17.57
C ARG A 40 -15.50 -6.90 16.49
N GLY A 41 -14.23 -7.32 16.54
CA GLY A 41 -13.66 -8.30 15.61
C GLY A 41 -13.61 -7.83 14.15
N PHE A 42 -13.92 -8.72 13.21
CA PHE A 42 -13.78 -8.49 11.76
C PHE A 42 -14.67 -7.35 11.23
N ALA A 43 -15.84 -7.13 11.81
CA ALA A 43 -16.72 -6.03 11.43
C ALA A 43 -16.09 -4.66 11.73
N ALA A 44 -15.36 -4.55 12.84
CA ALA A 44 -14.57 -3.38 13.20
C ALA A 44 -13.44 -3.16 12.19
N PHE A 45 -12.69 -4.22 11.87
CA PHE A 45 -11.61 -4.17 10.89
C PHE A 45 -12.09 -3.73 9.51
N SER A 46 -13.12 -4.38 8.96
CA SER A 46 -13.63 -4.09 7.62
C SER A 46 -14.12 -2.64 7.53
N THR A 47 -14.81 -2.16 8.56
CA THR A 47 -15.29 -0.79 8.65
C THR A 47 -14.11 0.19 8.68
N THR A 48 -13.16 0.00 9.59
CA THR A 48 -11.96 0.85 9.72
C THR A 48 -11.12 0.84 8.45
N PHE A 49 -10.82 -0.35 7.90
CA PHE A 49 -10.08 -0.52 6.65
C PHE A 49 -10.75 0.22 5.49
N ARG A 50 -12.07 0.09 5.33
CA ARG A 50 -12.81 0.74 4.24
C ARG A 50 -12.76 2.27 4.34
N TYR A 51 -12.98 2.82 5.53
CA TYR A 51 -12.90 4.26 5.73
C TYR A 51 -11.49 4.77 5.53
N MET A 52 -10.50 4.06 6.07
CA MET A 52 -9.09 4.41 5.94
C MET A 52 -8.61 4.34 4.49
N PHE A 53 -8.95 3.28 3.75
CA PHE A 53 -8.59 3.12 2.34
C PHE A 53 -9.19 4.22 1.47
N ARG A 54 -10.46 4.60 1.74
CA ARG A 54 -11.13 5.67 1.02
C ARG A 54 -10.55 7.04 1.33
N GLU A 55 -10.19 7.28 2.58
CA GLU A 55 -9.61 8.55 2.99
C GLU A 55 -8.21 8.74 2.41
N GLU A 56 -7.39 7.69 2.44
CA GLU A 56 -6.08 7.65 1.79
C GLU A 56 -6.18 7.91 0.28
N TRP A 57 -7.19 7.36 -0.38
CA TRP A 57 -7.41 7.59 -1.81
C TRP A 57 -7.78 9.05 -2.10
N ARG A 58 -8.63 9.62 -1.25
CA ARG A 58 -9.05 11.03 -1.33
C ARG A 58 -7.85 11.95 -1.12
N GLU A 59 -7.03 11.66 -0.11
CA GLU A 59 -5.83 12.41 0.21
C GLU A 59 -4.80 12.31 -0.93
N ASN A 60 -4.57 11.13 -1.49
CA ASN A 60 -3.70 10.96 -2.65
C ASN A 60 -4.14 11.81 -3.86
N ILE A 61 -5.45 11.87 -4.13
CA ILE A 61 -6.01 12.72 -5.19
C ILE A 61 -5.86 14.21 -4.89
N ASP A 62 -6.09 14.62 -3.64
CA ASP A 62 -5.98 16.01 -3.19
C ASP A 62 -4.52 16.49 -3.21
N PHE A 63 -3.59 15.66 -2.73
CA PHE A 63 -2.17 15.99 -2.61
C PHE A 63 -1.46 16.08 -3.97
N ALA A 64 -1.67 15.10 -4.85
CA ALA A 64 -0.89 15.00 -6.09
C ALA A 64 -1.56 15.71 -7.29
N LYS A 65 -2.75 16.30 -7.14
CA LYS A 65 -3.66 16.64 -8.26
C LYS A 65 -3.99 15.38 -9.07
N LYS A 66 -5.26 15.18 -9.41
CA LYS A 66 -5.80 13.98 -10.10
C LYS A 66 -4.95 13.41 -11.25
N ARG A 67 -4.22 14.26 -12.00
CA ARG A 67 -3.36 13.85 -13.11
C ARG A 67 -2.05 13.17 -12.67
N GLN A 68 -1.39 13.59 -11.59
CA GLN A 68 -0.08 13.02 -11.22
C GLN A 68 -0.23 11.66 -10.52
N VAL A 69 -1.35 11.43 -9.81
CA VAL A 69 -1.69 10.11 -9.23
C VAL A 69 -1.73 9.01 -10.29
N VAL A 70 -2.30 9.31 -11.47
CA VAL A 70 -2.39 8.37 -12.59
C VAL A 70 -1.08 8.31 -13.39
N LEU A 71 -0.32 9.41 -13.41
CA LEU A 71 0.95 9.49 -14.14
C LEU A 71 2.01 8.58 -13.53
N PHE A 72 2.05 8.42 -12.20
CA PHE A 72 2.99 7.53 -11.52
C PHE A 72 2.90 6.06 -11.99
N PRO A 73 1.76 5.35 -11.88
CA PRO A 73 1.65 3.98 -12.35
C PRO A 73 1.82 3.86 -13.87
N LEU A 74 1.42 4.88 -14.64
CA LEU A 74 1.64 4.90 -16.09
C LEU A 74 3.12 5.05 -16.45
N LEU A 75 3.88 5.87 -15.71
CA LEU A 75 5.32 5.95 -15.88
C LEU A 75 5.98 4.61 -15.54
N LEU A 76 5.52 3.94 -14.48
CA LEU A 76 6.00 2.60 -14.13
C LEU A 76 5.71 1.58 -15.23
N THR A 77 4.51 1.55 -15.82
CA THR A 77 4.21 0.64 -16.95
C THR A 77 5.12 0.93 -18.13
N LEU A 78 5.35 2.21 -18.45
CA LEU A 78 6.20 2.61 -19.57
C LEU A 78 7.67 2.25 -19.33
N VAL A 79 8.21 2.56 -18.16
CA VAL A 79 9.61 2.25 -17.82
C VAL A 79 9.84 0.74 -17.80
N THR A 80 8.93 -0.02 -17.20
CA THR A 80 9.02 -1.49 -17.17
C THR A 80 8.90 -2.10 -18.56
N MET A 81 7.98 -1.61 -19.40
CA MET A 81 7.87 -2.01 -20.80
C MET A 81 9.17 -1.75 -21.58
N VAL A 82 9.71 -0.52 -21.51
CA VAL A 82 10.98 -0.17 -22.16
C VAL A 82 12.12 -1.03 -21.66
N THR A 83 12.14 -1.34 -20.35
CA THR A 83 13.17 -2.21 -19.76
C THR A 83 13.02 -3.65 -20.25
N THR A 84 11.79 -4.18 -20.35
CA THR A 84 11.51 -5.54 -20.86
C THR A 84 11.98 -5.70 -22.30
N VAL A 85 11.71 -4.71 -23.16
CA VAL A 85 12.19 -4.71 -24.55
C VAL A 85 13.69 -4.42 -24.62
N GLY A 86 14.20 -3.50 -23.79
CA GLY A 86 15.59 -3.08 -23.78
C GLY A 86 16.56 -4.16 -23.31
N LEU A 87 16.13 -5.05 -22.41
CA LEU A 87 16.97 -6.08 -21.81
C LEU A 87 17.59 -7.01 -22.87
N GLN A 88 16.88 -7.28 -23.95
CA GLN A 88 17.38 -8.12 -25.06
C GLN A 88 18.60 -7.49 -25.76
N PHE A 89 18.61 -6.15 -25.89
CA PHE A 89 19.70 -5.40 -26.51
C PHE A 89 20.89 -5.29 -25.57
N LEU A 90 20.64 -5.33 -24.25
CA LEU A 90 21.69 -5.34 -23.23
C LEU A 90 22.41 -6.70 -23.13
N VAL A 91 21.67 -7.81 -23.24
CA VAL A 91 22.19 -9.17 -22.97
C VAL A 91 22.71 -9.89 -24.23
N GLY A 92 22.34 -9.47 -25.44
CA GLY A 92 22.91 -9.99 -26.70
C GLY A 92 22.31 -11.31 -27.22
N ASP A 93 21.42 -11.95 -26.47
CA ASP A 93 20.81 -13.26 -26.81
C ASP A 93 19.53 -13.14 -27.69
N SER A 94 19.52 -12.20 -28.64
CA SER A 94 18.37 -11.99 -29.53
C SER A 94 18.51 -12.78 -30.84
N ALA A 95 17.43 -13.43 -31.29
CA ALA A 95 17.38 -14.22 -32.53
C ALA A 95 17.60 -13.40 -33.83
N ALA A 96 17.74 -12.08 -33.74
CA ALA A 96 18.06 -11.18 -34.85
C ALA A 96 19.58 -10.96 -34.97
N GLN A 97 20.36 -12.04 -34.98
CA GLN A 97 21.82 -11.97 -35.06
C GLN A 97 22.29 -11.60 -36.47
N SER A 98 22.65 -10.32 -36.66
CA SER A 98 23.70 -9.97 -37.62
C SER A 98 25.04 -10.04 -36.90
N SER A 99 26.06 -10.56 -37.59
CA SER A 99 27.38 -10.97 -37.07
C SER A 99 28.26 -9.87 -36.45
N ASP A 100 27.71 -8.67 -36.18
CA ASP A 100 28.46 -7.46 -35.84
C ASP A 100 28.07 -6.87 -34.46
N MET A 101 27.31 -7.63 -33.65
CA MET A 101 26.76 -7.17 -32.36
C MET A 101 27.42 -7.72 -31.10
N ASP A 102 28.32 -8.71 -31.20
CA ASP A 102 29.13 -9.16 -30.05
C ASP A 102 30.00 -8.02 -29.47
N ALA A 103 30.28 -6.99 -30.27
CA ALA A 103 30.97 -5.78 -29.83
C ALA A 103 30.07 -4.71 -29.17
N LYS A 104 28.73 -4.89 -29.17
CA LYS A 104 27.74 -3.89 -28.73
C LYS A 104 26.86 -4.32 -27.54
N SER A 105 26.92 -5.58 -27.10
CA SER A 105 26.23 -6.05 -25.88
C SER A 105 27.08 -5.84 -24.63
N PHE A 106 26.43 -5.57 -23.49
CA PHE A 106 27.13 -5.40 -22.22
C PHE A 106 27.49 -6.76 -21.60
N THR A 107 28.67 -6.85 -20.98
CA THR A 107 29.04 -8.05 -20.21
C THR A 107 28.22 -8.14 -18.93
N TRP A 108 28.08 -9.35 -18.39
CA TRP A 108 27.32 -9.59 -17.15
C TRP A 108 27.84 -8.78 -15.95
N ASP A 109 29.16 -8.65 -15.81
CA ASP A 109 29.77 -7.87 -14.72
C ASP A 109 29.45 -6.37 -14.85
N GLN A 110 29.44 -5.85 -16.09
CA GLN A 110 29.07 -4.47 -16.35
C GLN A 110 27.59 -4.21 -16.09
N LEU A 111 26.72 -5.17 -16.43
CA LEU A 111 25.29 -5.12 -16.11
C LEU A 111 25.05 -5.14 -14.60
N ARG A 112 25.75 -6.02 -13.87
CA ARG A 112 25.69 -6.09 -12.41
C ARG A 112 26.12 -4.77 -11.78
N PHE A 113 27.22 -4.17 -12.24
CA PHE A 113 27.67 -2.87 -11.74
C PHE A 113 26.63 -1.77 -12.06
N ALA A 114 26.13 -1.71 -13.30
CA ALA A 114 25.15 -0.72 -13.72
C ALA A 114 23.84 -0.80 -12.93
N LEU A 115 23.41 -1.99 -12.50
CA LEU A 115 22.20 -2.20 -11.68
C LEU A 115 22.23 -1.46 -10.33
N HIS A 116 23.40 -1.17 -9.78
CA HIS A 116 23.51 -0.43 -8.51
C HIS A 116 23.03 1.02 -8.64
N LEU A 117 23.14 1.61 -9.83
CA LEU A 117 22.82 3.02 -10.03
C LEU A 117 21.30 3.27 -10.02
N PRO A 118 20.45 2.52 -10.75
CA PRO A 118 18.99 2.58 -10.57
C PRO A 118 18.55 2.24 -9.14
N LEU A 119 19.17 1.25 -8.49
CA LEU A 119 18.89 0.91 -7.10
C LEU A 119 19.19 2.09 -6.15
N LEU A 120 20.31 2.79 -6.35
CA LEU A 120 20.67 3.97 -5.59
C LEU A 120 19.66 5.10 -5.79
N PHE A 121 19.31 5.43 -7.04
CA PHE A 121 18.34 6.49 -7.33
C PHE A 121 16.93 6.15 -6.84
N PHE A 122 16.52 4.89 -6.93
CA PHE A 122 15.24 4.43 -6.38
C PHE A 122 15.22 4.55 -4.86
N SER A 123 16.28 4.12 -4.18
CA SER A 123 16.44 4.27 -2.72
C SER A 123 16.43 5.75 -2.31
N LEU A 124 17.13 6.62 -3.02
CA LEU A 124 17.17 8.06 -2.78
C LEU A 124 15.80 8.71 -3.03
N GLY A 125 15.07 8.25 -4.06
CA GLY A 125 13.69 8.68 -4.35
C GLY A 125 12.75 8.36 -3.19
N MET A 126 12.72 7.11 -2.73
CA MET A 126 11.91 6.69 -1.57
C MET A 126 12.30 7.45 -0.29
N GLY A 127 13.59 7.63 -0.03
CA GLY A 127 14.08 8.39 1.12
C GLY A 127 13.66 9.87 1.08
N THR A 128 13.66 10.49 -0.10
CA THR A 128 13.22 11.89 -0.28
C THR A 128 11.73 12.06 0.02
N PHE A 129 10.88 11.08 -0.31
CA PHE A 129 9.45 11.13 0.04
C PHE A 129 9.22 11.10 1.55
N ALA A 130 10.02 10.34 2.31
CA ALA A 130 9.93 10.31 3.77
C ALA A 130 10.21 11.68 4.41
N PHE A 131 11.20 12.43 3.90
CA PHE A 131 11.50 13.78 4.39
C PHE A 131 10.50 14.84 3.89
N ARG A 132 10.05 14.74 2.64
CA ARG A 132 9.07 15.67 2.06
C ARG A 132 7.70 15.56 2.72
N GLY A 133 7.32 14.38 3.22
CA GLY A 133 6.11 14.21 4.02
C GLY A 133 6.16 15.01 5.33
N ARG A 134 7.30 14.97 6.05
CA ARG A 134 7.51 15.78 7.27
C ARG A 134 7.42 17.28 6.99
N GLU A 135 8.03 17.72 5.89
CA GLU A 135 8.02 19.13 5.49
C GLU A 135 6.63 19.59 5.02
N ALA A 136 5.90 18.75 4.28
CA ALA A 136 4.53 19.03 3.84
C ALA A 136 3.55 19.13 5.02
N ILE A 137 3.72 18.27 6.04
CA ILE A 137 2.94 18.32 7.29
C ILE A 137 3.30 19.58 8.10
N SER A 138 4.60 19.90 8.20
CA SER A 138 5.10 21.11 8.89
C SER A 138 4.56 22.40 8.27
N GLN A 139 4.51 22.48 6.93
CA GLN A 139 4.03 23.64 6.20
C GLN A 139 2.50 23.78 6.21
N ARG A 140 1.73 22.69 6.32
CA ARG A 140 0.25 22.74 6.45
C ARG A 140 -0.21 23.07 7.87
N ASP A 141 0.54 22.68 8.91
CA ASP A 141 0.06 22.71 10.31
C ASP A 141 0.97 23.43 11.32
N GLY A 142 1.82 24.35 10.86
CA GLY A 142 2.72 25.17 11.70
C GLY A 142 2.08 25.90 12.90
N ASN A 143 0.75 25.88 13.08
CA ASN A 143 0.05 26.41 14.26
C ASN A 143 -1.06 25.50 14.86
N LYS A 144 -1.25 24.25 14.38
CA LYS A 144 -2.34 23.33 14.82
C LYS A 144 -1.87 21.88 15.07
N ASN A 145 -0.60 21.74 15.44
CA ASN A 145 0.16 20.49 15.62
C ASN A 145 -0.44 19.42 16.59
N HIS A 146 -1.56 19.68 17.25
CA HIS A 146 -2.16 18.74 18.21
C HIS A 146 -3.32 17.90 17.65
N LEU A 147 -3.96 18.32 16.55
CA LEU A 147 -5.11 17.60 15.97
C LEU A 147 -4.72 16.64 14.83
N ILE A 148 -3.58 16.86 14.18
CA ILE A 148 -3.00 15.94 13.18
C ILE A 148 -2.11 14.86 13.80
N ALA A 149 -1.63 15.05 15.03
CA ALA A 149 -1.03 13.97 15.81
C ALA A 149 -2.08 12.96 16.31
N ALA A 150 -3.38 13.27 16.18
CA ALA A 150 -4.51 12.46 16.66
C ALA A 150 -4.44 10.96 16.31
N PRO A 151 -3.95 10.51 15.15
CA PRO A 151 -3.82 9.08 14.88
C PRO A 151 -2.81 8.37 15.80
N ALA A 152 -1.77 9.08 16.26
CA ALA A 152 -0.78 8.57 17.22
C ALA A 152 -1.27 8.69 18.69
N ILE A 153 -2.27 9.54 18.96
CA ILE A 153 -2.84 9.75 20.30
C ILE A 153 -4.20 9.05 20.48
N GLN A 154 -4.76 8.44 19.43
CA GLN A 154 -5.97 7.65 19.53
C GLN A 154 -5.63 6.30 20.17
N PRO A 155 -6.21 5.97 21.34
CA PRO A 155 -6.10 4.64 21.93
C PRO A 155 -7.00 3.69 21.13
N LEU A 156 -6.62 3.39 19.89
CA LEU A 156 -7.19 2.27 19.16
C LEU A 156 -6.55 0.99 19.72
N PRO A 157 -7.32 -0.09 19.97
CA PRO A 157 -6.78 -1.34 20.46
C PRO A 157 -5.66 -1.83 19.52
N ASN A 158 -4.48 -1.97 20.10
CA ASN A 158 -3.17 -1.92 19.45
C ASN A 158 -3.03 -2.90 18.26
N SER A 159 -3.59 -4.12 18.35
CA SER A 159 -3.35 -5.13 17.30
C SER A 159 -4.21 -4.95 16.03
N MET A 160 -5.50 -4.64 16.15
CA MET A 160 -6.43 -4.65 15.00
C MET A 160 -6.26 -3.43 14.10
N ALA A 161 -5.93 -2.28 14.69
CA ALA A 161 -5.60 -1.08 13.94
C ALA A 161 -4.34 -1.30 13.11
N HIS A 162 -3.24 -1.76 13.72
CA HIS A 162 -1.99 -2.03 12.99
C HIS A 162 -2.16 -3.04 11.86
N TYR A 163 -3.00 -4.07 12.03
CA TYR A 163 -3.33 -4.99 10.95
C TYR A 163 -4.06 -4.29 9.80
N ALA A 164 -5.02 -3.41 10.07
CA ALA A 164 -5.70 -2.62 9.04
C ALA A 164 -4.74 -1.68 8.29
N PHE A 165 -3.79 -1.06 8.98
CA PHE A 165 -2.72 -0.28 8.36
C PHE A 165 -1.86 -1.14 7.42
N PHE A 166 -1.39 -2.29 7.90
CA PHE A 166 -0.58 -3.21 7.10
C PHE A 166 -1.32 -3.70 5.85
N VAL A 167 -2.56 -4.16 5.99
CA VAL A 167 -3.36 -4.65 4.85
C VAL A 167 -3.62 -3.52 3.86
N LYS A 168 -3.84 -2.28 4.32
CA LYS A 168 -4.00 -1.11 3.44
C LYS A 168 -2.73 -0.91 2.61
N GLU A 169 -1.57 -0.81 3.24
CA GLU A 169 -0.30 -0.63 2.55
C GLU A 169 -0.04 -1.76 1.53
N LEU A 170 -0.31 -3.01 1.91
CA LEU A 170 -0.17 -4.16 1.02
C LEU A 170 -1.05 -4.05 -0.23
N VAL A 171 -2.31 -3.64 -0.07
CA VAL A 171 -3.24 -3.45 -1.19
C VAL A 171 -2.81 -2.29 -2.09
N TYR A 172 -2.34 -1.18 -1.52
CA TYR A 172 -1.83 -0.05 -2.31
C TYR A 172 -0.56 -0.42 -3.08
N TYR A 173 0.35 -1.16 -2.47
CA TYR A 173 1.53 -1.72 -3.15
C TYR A 173 1.13 -2.62 -4.32
N ALA A 174 0.21 -3.57 -4.09
CA ALA A 174 -0.25 -4.51 -5.11
C ALA A 174 -0.90 -3.79 -6.30
N LEU A 175 -1.70 -2.75 -6.04
CA LEU A 175 -2.46 -2.04 -7.08
C LEU A 175 -1.67 -0.94 -7.80
N LEU A 176 -0.87 -0.14 -7.09
CA LEU A 176 -0.20 1.03 -7.67
C LEU A 176 1.23 0.79 -8.12
N ILE A 177 1.87 -0.29 -7.68
CA ILE A 177 3.26 -0.61 -8.04
C ILE A 177 3.30 -1.95 -8.77
N LEU A 178 2.85 -3.02 -8.13
CA LEU A 178 3.01 -4.37 -8.66
C LEU A 178 2.19 -4.61 -9.93
N THR A 179 0.90 -4.25 -9.94
CA THR A 179 0.03 -4.41 -11.11
C THR A 179 0.53 -3.63 -12.34
N PRO A 180 0.92 -2.34 -12.21
CA PRO A 180 1.55 -1.58 -13.29
C PRO A 180 2.83 -2.21 -13.85
N ILE A 181 3.70 -2.76 -12.99
CA ILE A 181 4.93 -3.43 -13.42
C ILE A 181 4.61 -4.64 -14.31
N ILE A 182 3.66 -5.48 -13.90
CA ILE A 182 3.25 -6.66 -14.69
C ILE A 182 2.54 -6.27 -15.97
N LEU A 183 1.72 -5.22 -15.92
CA LEU A 183 1.08 -4.70 -17.12
C LEU A 183 2.13 -4.20 -18.12
N GLY A 184 3.17 -3.49 -17.66
CA GLY A 184 4.29 -3.07 -18.51
C GLY A 184 5.08 -4.24 -19.10
N MET A 185 5.34 -5.28 -18.30
CA MET A 185 5.97 -6.52 -18.81
C MET A 185 5.09 -7.22 -19.85
N ALA A 186 3.78 -7.31 -19.62
CA ALA A 186 2.83 -7.88 -20.57
C ALA A 186 2.79 -7.09 -21.89
N LEU A 187 2.75 -5.76 -21.82
CA LEU A 187 2.86 -4.89 -22.99
C LEU A 187 4.18 -5.05 -23.72
N GLY A 188 5.29 -5.26 -22.99
CA GLY A 188 6.60 -5.53 -23.58
C GLY A 188 6.61 -6.83 -24.40
N ILE A 189 5.99 -7.90 -23.91
CA ILE A 189 5.85 -9.18 -24.63
C ILE A 189 4.99 -9.00 -25.88
N ILE A 190 3.83 -8.34 -25.76
CA ILE A 190 2.94 -8.07 -26.90
C ILE A 190 3.69 -7.31 -27.99
N LEU A 191 4.43 -6.26 -27.64
CA LEU A 191 5.18 -5.48 -28.62
C LEU A 191 6.33 -6.29 -29.25
N GLY A 192 6.93 -7.21 -28.49
CA GLY A 192 7.91 -8.17 -28.99
C GLY A 192 7.32 -9.09 -30.08
N GLU A 193 6.13 -9.63 -29.85
CA GLU A 193 5.41 -10.49 -30.82
C GLU A 193 5.08 -9.74 -32.13
N PHE A 194 4.64 -8.47 -32.03
CA PHE A 194 4.38 -7.64 -33.22
C PHE A 194 5.66 -7.17 -33.93
N GLY A 195 6.77 -7.01 -33.20
CA GLY A 195 8.03 -6.47 -33.71
C GLY A 195 8.99 -7.50 -34.32
N ALA A 196 8.61 -8.79 -34.39
CA ALA A 196 9.53 -9.91 -34.71
C ALA A 196 10.75 -9.96 -33.78
N ILE A 197 10.56 -9.53 -32.54
CA ILE A 197 11.59 -9.42 -31.51
C ILE A 197 11.33 -10.52 -30.48
N THR A 198 12.29 -11.41 -30.26
CA THR A 198 12.18 -12.48 -29.27
C THR A 198 12.45 -11.93 -27.87
N THR A 199 11.40 -11.64 -27.09
CA THR A 199 11.55 -11.32 -25.67
C THR A 199 11.83 -12.59 -24.87
N PRO A 200 12.78 -12.58 -23.92
CA PRO A 200 13.12 -13.77 -23.12
C PRO A 200 12.05 -14.15 -22.08
N LEU A 201 11.00 -13.34 -21.91
CA LEU A 201 9.92 -13.59 -20.96
C LEU A 201 8.81 -14.47 -21.55
N LYS A 202 8.28 -15.38 -20.74
CA LYS A 202 7.13 -16.22 -21.08
C LYS A 202 5.86 -15.66 -20.45
N TRP A 203 4.73 -15.77 -21.15
CA TRP A 203 3.41 -15.40 -20.61
C TRP A 203 3.08 -16.08 -19.28
N SER A 204 3.55 -17.32 -19.08
CA SER A 204 3.34 -18.06 -17.83
C SER A 204 4.08 -17.46 -16.64
N SER A 205 5.19 -16.72 -16.82
CA SER A 205 5.95 -16.17 -15.69
C SER A 205 5.27 -14.97 -15.03
N LEU A 206 4.45 -14.21 -15.76
CA LEU A 206 3.77 -13.02 -15.24
C LEU A 206 2.93 -13.29 -13.97
N PRO A 207 1.96 -14.23 -13.96
CA PRO A 207 1.17 -14.52 -12.76
C PRO A 207 2.01 -15.10 -11.62
N TRP A 208 3.04 -15.89 -11.92
CA TRP A 208 3.94 -16.42 -10.90
C TRP A 208 4.79 -15.33 -10.25
N THR A 209 5.28 -14.36 -11.03
CA THR A 209 6.01 -13.21 -10.48
C THR A 209 5.11 -12.31 -9.62
N TRP A 210 3.85 -12.12 -10.02
CA TRP A 210 2.87 -11.39 -9.20
C TRP A 210 2.64 -12.09 -7.86
N LEU A 211 2.36 -13.40 -7.89
CA LEU A 211 2.12 -14.18 -6.68
C LEU A 211 3.35 -14.18 -5.78
N ALA A 212 4.54 -14.45 -6.32
CA ALA A 212 5.78 -14.48 -5.55
C ALA A 212 5.99 -13.16 -4.81
N MET A 213 5.93 -12.03 -5.53
CA MET A 213 6.15 -10.69 -4.96
C MET A 213 5.02 -10.23 -4.02
N PHE A 214 3.80 -10.75 -4.18
CA PHE A 214 2.71 -10.48 -3.25
C PHE A 214 2.86 -11.25 -1.93
N THR A 215 3.49 -12.42 -1.96
CA THR A 215 3.65 -13.29 -0.79
C THR A 215 4.92 -13.05 0.04
N THR A 216 5.97 -12.51 -0.57
CA THR A 216 7.25 -12.18 0.09
C THR A 216 7.22 -10.83 0.76
#